data_AF-A0A416RCY5-F1
#
_entry.id   AF-A0A416RCY5-F1
#
_cell.length_a   1.000
_cell.length_b   1.000
_cell.length_c   1.000
_cell.angle_alpha   90.00
_cell.angle_beta   90.00
_cell.angle_gamma   90.00
#
_symmetry.space_group_name_H-M   'P 1'
#
loop_
_entity.id
_entity.type
_entity.pdbx_description
1 polymer ?
#
loop_
_entity_poly.entity_id
_entity_poly.type
_entity_poly.pdbx_seq_one_letter_code
_entity_poly.pdbx_strand_id
1 'polypeptide(L)' 'MDLRNQNITVGELLDNPKSRAVFQRRFGKFMNHPMVKAARSLTLKQLAEMASVYLPKKTIDDTIRELQRL' A
#
# COMPACT_ATOMS: atom_id res chain seq x y z
N MET A 1 -5.17 11.24 -2.14
CA MET A 1 -4.53 11.40 -3.46
C MET A 1 -5.36 10.64 -4.47
N ASP A 2 -5.16 10.85 -5.77
CA ASP A 2 -5.87 10.01 -6.75
C ASP A 2 -5.29 8.59 -6.75
N LEU A 3 -6.08 7.64 -6.24
CA LEU A 3 -5.74 6.21 -6.24
C LEU A 3 -6.22 5.50 -7.51
N ARG A 4 -6.84 6.22 -8.46
CA ARG A 4 -7.39 5.68 -9.71
C ARG A 4 -8.27 4.46 -9.46
N ASN A 5 -9.21 4.58 -8.52
CA ASN A 5 -10.05 3.47 -8.06
C ASN A 5 -9.25 2.23 -7.61
N GLN A 6 -8.13 2.44 -6.89
CA GLN A 6 -7.19 1.42 -6.43
C GLN A 6 -6.40 0.69 -7.56
N ASN A 7 -6.44 1.21 -8.80
CA ASN A 7 -5.60 0.72 -9.89
C ASN A 7 -4.19 1.32 -9.89
N ILE A 8 -3.90 2.29 -9.00
CA ILE A 8 -2.54 2.78 -8.80
C ILE A 8 -1.63 1.64 -8.36
N THR A 9 -0.41 1.59 -8.90
CA THR A 9 0.56 0.56 -8.49
C THR A 9 1.18 0.91 -7.14
N VAL A 10 1.60 -0.12 -6.41
CA VAL A 10 2.36 0.08 -5.17
C VAL A 10 3.68 0.79 -5.48
N GLY A 11 4.29 0.54 -6.65
CA GLY A 11 5.47 1.27 -7.10
C GLY A 11 5.23 2.78 -7.14
N GLU A 12 4.16 3.22 -7.79
CA GLU A 12 3.77 4.64 -7.85
C GLU A 12 3.47 5.22 -6.46
N LEU A 13 2.85 4.45 -5.56
CA LEU A 13 2.63 4.86 -4.17
C LEU A 13 3.92 4.98 -3.37
N LEU A 14 4.91 4.11 -3.62
CA LEU A 14 6.21 4.15 -2.95
C LEU A 14 7.16 5.21 -3.52
N ASP A 15 6.95 5.61 -4.77
CA ASP A 15 7.71 6.68 -5.41
C ASP A 15 7.23 8.07 -4.99
N ASN A 16 5.97 8.19 -4.56
CA ASN A 16 5.47 9.40 -3.92
C ASN A 16 5.84 9.41 -2.41
N PRO A 17 6.59 10.43 -1.93
CA PRO A 17 7.08 10.47 -0.55
C PRO A 17 5.96 10.55 0.49
N LYS A 18 4.81 11.17 0.18
CA LYS A 18 3.67 11.27 1.11
C LYS A 18 3.04 9.90 1.35
N SER A 19 2.76 9.15 0.28
CA SER A 19 2.20 7.81 0.38
C SER A 19 3.22 6.81 0.92
N ARG A 20 4.50 6.91 0.53
CA ARG A 20 5.58 6.11 1.12
C ARG A 20 5.63 6.26 2.64
N ALA A 21 5.43 7.47 3.18
CA ALA A 21 5.39 7.69 4.62
C ALA A 21 4.19 6.99 5.31
N VAL A 22 3.04 6.84 4.64
CA VAL A 22 1.90 6.05 5.14
C VAL A 22 2.26 4.56 5.19
N PHE A 23 2.85 4.03 4.10
CA PHE A 23 3.31 2.64 4.07
C PHE A 23 4.40 2.38 5.10
N GLN A 24 5.32 3.31 5.32
CA GLN A 24 6.38 3.16 6.32
C GLN A 24 5.84 3.19 7.75
N ARG A 25 4.81 3.99 8.03
CA ARG A 25 4.14 4.03 9.35
C ARG A 25 3.34 2.75 9.63
N ARG A 26 2.62 2.22 8.65
CA ARG A 26 1.77 1.02 8.80
C ARG A 26 2.55 -0.29 8.65
N PHE A 27 3.50 -0.32 7.73
CA PHE A 27 4.21 -1.52 7.28
C PHE A 27 5.72 -1.37 7.35
N GLY A 28 6.26 -0.48 8.19
CA GLY A 28 7.71 -0.23 8.29
C GLY A 28 8.57 -1.48 8.45
N LYS A 29 8.06 -2.50 9.16
CA LYS A 29 8.72 -3.82 9.29
C LYS A 29 8.80 -4.60 7.98
N PHE A 30 7.82 -4.42 7.09
CA PHE A 30 7.76 -5.08 5.78
C PHE A 30 8.49 -4.28 4.69
N MET A 31 8.81 -3.00 4.89
CA MET A 31 9.48 -2.14 3.89
C MET A 31 10.84 -2.70 3.40
N ASN A 32 11.54 -3.45 4.26
CA ASN A 32 12.81 -4.11 3.90
C ASN A 32 12.63 -5.54 3.39
N HIS A 33 11.39 -6.04 3.31
CA HIS A 33 11.09 -7.41 2.88
C HIS A 33 11.18 -7.52 1.35
N PRO A 34 11.70 -8.64 0.79
CA PRO A 34 11.74 -8.88 -0.66
C PRO A 34 10.35 -8.76 -1.32
N MET A 35 9.28 -9.09 -0.57
CA MET A 35 7.91 -8.95 -1.05
C MET A 35 7.50 -7.51 -1.34
N VAL A 36 8.11 -6.48 -0.72
CA VAL A 36 7.80 -5.09 -1.09
C VAL A 36 8.31 -4.78 -2.49
N LYS A 37 9.47 -5.33 -2.89
CA LYS A 37 9.94 -5.21 -4.27
C LYS A 37 9.00 -5.92 -5.24
N ALA A 38 8.52 -7.10 -4.89
CA ALA A 38 7.52 -7.82 -5.69
C ALA A 38 6.17 -7.09 -5.72
N ALA A 39 5.77 -6.45 -4.62
CA ALA A 39 4.52 -5.70 -4.54
C ALA A 39 4.53 -4.45 -5.41
N ARG A 40 5.70 -3.86 -5.73
CA ARG A 40 5.81 -2.65 -6.56
C ARG A 40 5.13 -2.78 -7.93
N SER A 41 5.09 -3.98 -8.51
CA SER A 41 4.42 -4.23 -9.78
C SER A 41 2.93 -4.49 -9.66
N LEU A 42 2.41 -4.70 -8.45
CA LEU A 42 1.00 -4.95 -8.19
C LEU A 42 0.22 -3.64 -8.06
N THR A 43 -1.08 -3.70 -8.39
CA THR A 43 -2.00 -2.61 -8.07
C THR A 43 -2.30 -2.59 -6.57
N LEU A 44 -2.74 -1.43 -6.06
CA LEU A 44 -3.18 -1.29 -4.67
C LEU A 44 -4.29 -2.29 -4.33
N LYS A 45 -5.20 -2.56 -5.28
CA LYS A 45 -6.25 -3.57 -5.13
C LYS A 45 -5.68 -4.99 -4.98
N GLN A 46 -4.76 -5.39 -5.86
CA GLN A 46 -4.11 -6.70 -5.79
C GLN A 46 -3.28 -6.86 -4.51
N LEU A 47 -2.58 -5.79 -4.10
CA LEU A 47 -1.87 -5.78 -2.83
C LEU A 47 -2.83 -5.95 -1.65
N ALA A 48 -3.97 -5.25 -1.65
CA ALA A 48 -4.98 -5.36 -0.59
C ALA A 48 -5.55 -6.78 -0.48
N GLU A 49 -5.83 -7.43 -1.62
CA GLU A 49 -6.28 -8.83 -1.65
C GLU A 49 -5.22 -9.77 -1.07
N MET A 50 -3.96 -9.63 -1.49
CA MET A 50 -2.86 -10.46 -0.97
C MET A 50 -2.57 -10.19 0.51
N ALA A 51 -2.63 -8.92 0.92
CA ALA A 51 -2.45 -8.48 2.30
C ALA A 51 -3.56 -9.01 3.21
N SER A 52 -4.77 -9.22 2.71
CA SER A 52 -5.90 -9.73 3.51
C SER A 52 -5.67 -11.13 4.09
N VAL A 53 -4.72 -11.89 3.53
CA VAL A 53 -4.29 -13.20 4.05
C VAL A 53 -3.49 -13.06 5.35
N TYR A 54 -2.74 -11.96 5.49
CA TYR A 54 -1.80 -11.75 6.59
C TYR A 54 -2.21 -10.62 7.55
N LEU A 55 -3.09 -9.73 7.11
CA LEU A 55 -3.48 -8.52 7.82
C LEU A 55 -5.01 -8.43 7.96
N PRO A 56 -5.50 -7.91 9.09
CA PRO A 56 -6.92 -7.61 9.25
C PRO A 56 -7.40 -6.63 8.18
N LYS A 57 -8.60 -6.87 7.61
CA LYS A 57 -9.25 -5.96 6.65
C LYS A 57 -9.27 -4.50 7.12
N LYS A 58 -9.55 -4.28 8.42
CA LYS A 58 -9.56 -2.94 9.02
C LYS A 58 -8.24 -2.18 8.81
N THR A 59 -7.10 -2.85 8.96
CA THR A 59 -5.78 -2.24 8.75
C THR A 59 -5.58 -1.82 7.30
N ILE A 60 -6.05 -2.64 6.36
CA ILE A 60 -5.98 -2.38 4.92
C ILE A 60 -6.88 -1.19 4.55
N ASP A 61 -8.13 -1.20 5.01
CA ASP A 61 -9.10 -0.13 4.77
C ASP A 61 -8.64 1.21 5.38
N ASP A 62 -8.10 1.19 6.60
CA ASP A 62 -7.55 2.39 7.24
C ASP A 62 -6.35 2.94 6.46
N THR A 63 -5.51 2.06 5.91
CA THR A 63 -4.39 2.46 5.04
C THR A 63 -4.91 3.10 3.75
N ILE A 64 -5.87 2.48 3.07
CA ILE A 64 -6.46 3.00 1.83
C ILE A 64 -7.11 4.37 2.09
N ARG A 65 -7.86 4.52 3.18
CA ARG A 65 -8.47 5.79 3.58
C ARG A 65 -7.43 6.87 3.87
N GLU A 66 -6.34 6.52 4.54
CA GLU A 66 -5.25 7.46 4.80
C GLU A 66 -4.59 7.92 3.49
N LEU A 67 -4.36 7.01 2.54
CA LEU A 67 -3.87 7.34 1.21
C LEU A 67 -4.84 8.21 0.41
N GLN A 68 -6.16 7.96 0.49
CA GLN A 68 -7.18 8.78 -0.16
C GLN A 68 -7.18 10.24 0.33
N ARG A 69 -6.80 10.48 1.60
CA ARG A 69 -6.75 11.82 2.20
C ARG A 69 -5.48 12.63 1.87
N LEU A 70 -4.47 12.03 1.23
CA LEU A 70 -3.20 12.70 0.87
C LEU A 70 -3.24 13.62 -0.34
#